data_AF-A0A222EPJ0-F1
#
_entry.id   AF-A0A222EPJ0-F1
#
_cell.length_a   1.000
_cell.length_b   1.000
_cell.length_c   1.000
_cell.angle_alpha   90.00
_cell.angle_beta   90.00
_cell.angle_gamma   90.00
#
_symmetry.space_group_name_H-M   'P 1'
#
loop_
_entity.id
_entity.type
_entity.pdbx_description
1 polymer ?
#
loop_
_entity_poly.entity_id
_entity_poly.type
_entity_poly.pdbx_seq_one_letter_code
_entity_poly.pdbx_strand_id
1 'polypeptide(L)'
;MEGFIFECPECGHHITEQDFKNKEQILSKLKTIFDQHKDSYIKILKKELTSDFEKSFNEKLEKQLALKENEFNKLKQEELDKLKDVINKQILQLNKNESELTRLLSEKETEISKIKQKEIDALKEAIINLNITVEKNKIESEKLLAEKENQFNISKQIEIKQLNDLINKQNIEISNNKANLESIIAQKENEIYQEKQKEIDALRESIAKLNNVIESNKLELNKVIAEKENEFNKAKQLELDKLNELINKQNIEISNNKANLENLLSEKEKQLLVKNEQVIVEYEDKIKTYLNQIKDLEVANATNKVIQNKTKGENFEHDVYGELLKVFEDDRVTKITSQDKKADYLQEVFLDTKVIGKIVYEVKNAEWSNAWEKKLIEDMAKQGSKYGIIVATSFNKKYPGIPFKKSDINQNIYLCDADSFIFIGQIIRSIIKIENKFENQRSITNYDEKIKEYNQWKEVQLPKLLKIFEDSFERIKENESSIIKRVDDIRIAREKMQNNALHNIREYIDNLIF
;
A
#
# COMPACT_ATOMS: atom_id res chain seq x y z
N MET A 1 -64.37 137.62 -149.16
CA MET A 1 -63.32 138.61 -148.86
C MET A 1 -62.82 138.24 -147.48
N GLU A 2 -61.55 137.83 -147.39
CA GLU A 2 -60.93 137.12 -146.24
C GLU A 2 -61.68 135.84 -145.82
N GLY A 3 -61.31 134.68 -146.38
CA GLY A 3 -62.08 133.42 -146.29
C GLY A 3 -61.41 132.35 -145.42
N PHE A 4 -62.19 131.75 -144.52
CA PHE A 4 -61.77 130.74 -143.54
C PHE A 4 -61.82 129.32 -144.12
N ILE A 5 -60.73 128.57 -144.00
CA ILE A 5 -60.56 127.20 -144.53
C ILE A 5 -60.64 126.21 -143.36
N PHE A 6 -61.43 125.14 -143.53
CA PHE A 6 -61.58 124.09 -142.52
C PHE A 6 -61.16 122.73 -143.11
N GLU A 7 -60.30 122.01 -142.39
CA GLU A 7 -59.74 120.73 -142.83
C GLU A 7 -60.46 119.56 -142.14
N CYS A 8 -60.97 118.60 -142.89
CA CYS A 8 -61.69 117.46 -142.33
C CYS A 8 -60.70 116.46 -141.68
N PRO A 9 -60.83 116.14 -140.37
CA PRO A 9 -59.84 115.35 -139.65
C PRO A 9 -59.78 113.86 -140.03
N GLU A 10 -60.68 113.35 -140.87
CA GLU A 10 -60.62 111.96 -141.37
C GLU A 10 -60.03 111.80 -142.79
N CYS A 11 -60.06 112.83 -143.65
CA CYS A 11 -59.64 112.70 -145.06
C CYS A 11 -58.83 113.87 -145.62
N GLY A 12 -58.56 114.92 -144.84
CA GLY A 12 -57.69 116.03 -145.22
C GLY A 12 -58.27 116.98 -146.28
N HIS A 13 -59.56 116.86 -146.60
CA HIS A 13 -60.17 117.74 -147.60
C HIS A 13 -60.41 119.15 -147.04
N HIS A 14 -60.05 120.16 -147.82
CA HIS A 14 -60.15 121.58 -147.45
C HIS A 14 -61.51 122.13 -147.90
N ILE A 15 -62.39 122.38 -146.94
CA ILE A 15 -63.76 122.83 -147.18
C ILE A 15 -63.75 124.35 -147.32
N THR A 16 -64.32 124.85 -148.42
CA THR A 16 -64.37 126.29 -148.71
C THR A 16 -65.81 126.82 -148.65
N GLU A 17 -65.95 128.15 -148.69
CA GLU A 17 -67.24 128.82 -148.56
C GLU A 17 -68.26 128.45 -149.66
N GLN A 18 -67.81 127.94 -150.83
CA GLN A 18 -68.71 127.47 -151.89
C GLN A 18 -69.42 126.15 -151.54
N ASP A 19 -68.86 125.32 -150.67
CA ASP A 19 -69.44 124.02 -150.31
C ASP A 19 -70.64 124.13 -149.36
N PHE A 20 -70.74 125.25 -148.64
CA PHE A 20 -71.82 125.52 -147.69
C PHE A 20 -73.13 126.00 -148.34
N LYS A 21 -73.15 126.34 -149.64
CA LYS A 21 -74.37 126.86 -150.30
C LYS A 21 -75.30 125.78 -150.89
N ASN A 22 -74.87 124.53 -151.04
CA ASN A 22 -75.62 123.51 -151.80
C ASN A 22 -76.09 122.26 -151.03
N LYS A 23 -75.87 122.14 -149.72
CA LYS A 23 -76.23 120.89 -149.00
C LYS A 23 -76.79 121.10 -147.60
N GLU A 24 -78.12 121.05 -147.53
CA GLU A 24 -78.97 121.12 -146.33
C GLU A 24 -78.73 119.97 -145.31
N GLN A 25 -77.97 118.94 -145.68
CA GLN A 25 -77.69 117.77 -144.82
C GLN A 25 -76.57 117.96 -143.77
N ILE A 26 -75.74 119.00 -143.87
CA ILE A 26 -74.56 119.15 -142.98
C ILE A 26 -74.95 119.80 -141.64
N LEU A 27 -75.99 120.65 -141.61
CA LEU A 27 -76.42 121.36 -140.40
C LEU A 27 -77.14 120.48 -139.37
N SER A 28 -77.77 119.37 -139.75
CA SER A 28 -78.46 118.50 -138.79
C SER A 28 -77.51 117.65 -137.93
N LYS A 29 -76.33 117.31 -138.47
CA LYS A 29 -75.33 116.48 -137.76
C LYS A 29 -74.55 117.25 -136.69
N LEU A 30 -74.38 118.57 -136.85
CA LEU A 30 -73.71 119.42 -135.87
C LEU A 30 -74.55 119.62 -134.59
N LYS A 31 -75.88 119.66 -134.70
CA LYS A 31 -76.76 119.86 -133.54
C LYS A 31 -76.74 118.68 -132.57
N THR A 32 -76.64 117.45 -133.09
CA THR A 32 -76.59 116.22 -132.27
C THR A 32 -75.29 116.10 -131.46
N ILE A 33 -74.19 116.66 -131.96
CA ILE A 33 -72.89 116.63 -131.27
C ILE A 33 -72.89 117.61 -130.08
N PHE A 34 -73.49 118.80 -130.22
CA PHE A 34 -73.51 119.78 -129.13
C PHE A 34 -74.38 119.38 -127.94
N ASP A 35 -75.49 118.66 -128.15
CA ASP A 35 -76.36 118.21 -127.06
C ASP A 35 -75.72 117.08 -126.22
N GLN A 36 -74.89 116.21 -126.80
CA GLN A 36 -74.22 115.14 -126.06
C GLN A 36 -73.11 115.63 -125.12
N HIS A 37 -72.46 116.76 -125.41
CA HIS A 37 -71.38 117.28 -124.58
C HIS A 37 -71.86 118.07 -123.35
N LYS A 38 -73.10 118.59 -123.36
CA LYS A 38 -73.66 119.38 -122.25
C LYS A 38 -73.91 118.53 -120.99
N ASP A 39 -74.46 117.33 -121.15
CA ASP A 39 -74.80 116.46 -120.01
C ASP A 39 -73.56 115.85 -119.34
N SER A 40 -72.49 115.65 -120.10
CA SER A 40 -71.21 115.19 -119.54
C SER A 40 -70.57 116.25 -118.63
N TYR A 41 -70.66 117.53 -119.00
CA TYR A 41 -70.04 118.62 -118.24
C TYR A 41 -70.73 118.88 -116.89
N ILE A 42 -72.06 118.80 -116.86
CA ILE A 42 -72.85 118.98 -115.62
C ILE A 42 -72.55 117.87 -114.60
N LYS A 43 -72.29 116.64 -115.07
CA LYS A 43 -72.00 115.49 -114.21
C LYS A 43 -70.63 115.59 -113.52
N ILE A 44 -69.66 116.21 -114.20
CA ILE A 44 -68.31 116.44 -113.64
C ILE A 44 -68.36 117.50 -112.53
N LEU A 45 -69.03 118.64 -112.78
CA LEU A 45 -69.15 119.74 -111.81
C LEU A 45 -69.85 119.33 -110.50
N LYS A 46 -70.87 118.45 -110.55
CA LYS A 46 -71.52 117.93 -109.34
C LYS A 46 -70.60 117.03 -108.50
N LYS A 47 -69.70 116.29 -109.14
CA LYS A 47 -68.78 115.37 -108.45
C LYS A 47 -67.70 116.13 -107.70
N GLU A 48 -67.16 117.19 -108.30
CA GLU A 48 -66.16 118.05 -107.66
C GLU A 48 -66.74 118.82 -106.45
N LEU A 49 -67.94 119.40 -106.57
CA LEU A 49 -68.56 120.12 -105.45
C LEU A 49 -68.86 119.24 -104.23
N THR A 50 -69.19 117.95 -104.46
CA THR A 50 -69.52 117.02 -103.36
C THR A 50 -68.25 116.59 -102.61
N SER A 51 -67.14 116.41 -103.33
CA SER A 51 -65.84 116.06 -102.76
C SER A 51 -65.29 117.17 -101.84
N ASP A 52 -65.43 118.44 -102.23
CA ASP A 52 -64.92 119.56 -101.43
C ASP A 52 -65.74 119.78 -100.14
N PHE A 53 -67.04 119.50 -100.15
CA PHE A 53 -67.88 119.61 -98.96
C PHE A 53 -67.57 118.51 -97.93
N GLU A 54 -67.38 117.26 -98.36
CA GLU A 54 -67.01 116.14 -97.46
C GLU A 54 -65.66 116.38 -96.78
N LYS A 55 -64.70 116.94 -97.52
CA LYS A 55 -63.37 117.26 -96.97
C LYS A 55 -63.44 118.36 -95.90
N SER A 56 -64.19 119.43 -96.15
CA SER A 56 -64.40 120.51 -95.17
C SER A 56 -65.14 120.06 -93.91
N PHE A 57 -66.10 119.13 -94.03
CA PHE A 57 -66.86 118.61 -92.90
C PHE A 57 -66.00 117.70 -92.00
N ASN A 58 -65.21 116.81 -92.58
CA ASN A 58 -64.35 115.88 -91.82
C ASN A 58 -63.25 116.61 -91.02
N GLU A 59 -62.64 117.67 -91.56
CA GLU A 59 -61.65 118.47 -90.82
C GLU A 59 -62.23 119.15 -89.56
N LYS A 60 -63.53 119.51 -89.59
CA LYS A 60 -64.22 120.07 -88.42
C LYS A 60 -64.49 119.02 -87.34
N LEU A 61 -64.81 117.80 -87.74
CA LEU A 61 -65.10 116.69 -86.84
C LEU A 61 -63.83 116.22 -86.10
N GLU A 62 -62.70 116.09 -86.80
CA GLU A 62 -61.42 115.70 -86.18
C GLU A 62 -60.96 116.70 -85.11
N LYS A 63 -61.14 118.01 -85.33
CA LYS A 63 -60.81 119.03 -84.32
C LYS A 63 -61.63 118.90 -83.03
N GLN A 64 -62.89 118.48 -83.11
CA GLN A 64 -63.71 118.28 -81.91
C GLN A 64 -63.31 117.02 -81.12
N LEU A 65 -62.94 115.94 -81.82
CA LEU A 65 -62.45 114.71 -81.20
C LEU A 65 -61.14 114.94 -80.44
N ALA A 66 -60.18 115.65 -81.04
CA ALA A 66 -58.90 115.96 -80.40
C ALA A 66 -59.04 116.79 -79.11
N LEU A 67 -60.00 117.72 -79.06
CA LEU A 67 -60.28 118.51 -77.84
C LEU A 67 -60.84 117.65 -76.71
N LYS A 68 -61.74 116.70 -77.02
CA LYS A 68 -62.33 115.81 -76.02
C LYS A 68 -61.35 114.77 -75.49
N GLU A 69 -60.44 114.30 -76.33
CA GLU A 69 -59.37 113.36 -75.92
C GLU A 69 -58.38 114.02 -74.94
N ASN A 70 -58.07 115.30 -75.13
CA ASN A 70 -57.22 116.06 -74.20
C ASN A 70 -57.88 116.29 -72.84
N GLU A 71 -59.19 116.60 -72.80
CA GLU A 71 -59.95 116.70 -71.54
C GLU A 71 -59.92 115.37 -70.75
N PHE A 72 -60.11 114.25 -71.45
CA PHE A 72 -60.10 112.92 -70.82
C PHE A 72 -58.72 112.57 -70.22
N ASN A 73 -57.64 112.85 -70.95
CA ASN A 73 -56.28 112.56 -70.46
C ASN A 73 -55.90 113.39 -69.23
N LYS A 74 -56.38 114.64 -69.14
CA LYS A 74 -56.16 115.49 -67.97
C LYS A 74 -56.84 114.91 -66.72
N LEU A 75 -58.11 114.51 -66.82
CA LEU A 75 -58.85 113.89 -65.71
C LEU A 75 -58.22 112.56 -65.27
N LYS A 76 -57.74 111.75 -66.21
CA LYS A 76 -57.05 110.49 -65.91
C LYS A 76 -55.78 110.72 -65.07
N GLN A 77 -55.02 111.77 -65.37
CA GLN A 77 -53.77 112.08 -64.66
C GLN A 77 -54.04 112.57 -63.23
N GLU A 78 -55.05 113.42 -63.04
CA GLU A 78 -55.46 113.91 -61.70
C GLU A 78 -55.86 112.76 -60.77
N GLU A 79 -56.56 111.74 -61.29
CA GLU A 79 -56.98 110.59 -60.49
C GLU A 79 -55.82 109.64 -60.13
N LEU A 80 -54.84 109.53 -61.04
CA LEU A 80 -53.59 108.79 -60.81
C LEU A 80 -52.76 109.40 -59.67
N ASP A 81 -52.72 110.73 -59.60
CA ASP A 81 -51.96 111.43 -58.57
C ASP A 81 -52.63 111.33 -57.19
N LYS A 82 -53.98 111.33 -57.13
CA LYS A 82 -54.71 111.03 -55.88
C LYS A 82 -54.42 109.62 -55.36
N LEU A 83 -54.41 108.63 -56.24
CA LEU A 83 -54.12 107.24 -55.87
C LEU A 83 -52.70 107.07 -55.31
N LYS A 84 -51.71 107.76 -55.89
CA LYS A 84 -50.33 107.75 -55.37
C LYS A 84 -50.23 108.36 -53.96
N ASP A 85 -50.96 109.43 -53.68
CA ASP A 85 -50.98 110.04 -52.34
C ASP A 85 -51.57 109.09 -51.28
N VAL A 86 -52.64 108.36 -51.62
CA VAL A 86 -53.23 107.34 -50.74
C VAL A 86 -52.26 106.20 -50.46
N ILE A 87 -51.57 105.68 -51.49
CA ILE A 87 -50.59 104.60 -51.33
C ILE A 87 -49.43 105.03 -50.41
N ASN A 88 -48.91 106.24 -50.60
CA ASN A 88 -47.81 106.75 -49.78
C ASN A 88 -48.20 106.90 -48.30
N LYS A 89 -49.43 107.35 -48.02
CA LYS A 89 -49.96 107.42 -46.65
C LYS A 89 -50.06 106.04 -45.99
N GLN A 90 -50.48 105.02 -46.74
CA GLN A 90 -50.56 103.65 -46.22
C GLN A 90 -49.18 103.05 -45.93
N ILE A 91 -48.18 103.29 -46.78
CA ILE A 91 -46.79 102.85 -46.56
C ILE A 91 -46.20 103.47 -45.29
N LEU A 92 -46.41 104.78 -45.08
CA LEU A 92 -45.97 105.45 -43.86
C LEU A 92 -46.58 104.85 -42.59
N GLN A 93 -47.85 104.47 -42.65
CA GLN A 93 -48.54 103.87 -41.52
C GLN A 93 -48.09 102.43 -41.23
N LEU A 94 -47.79 101.64 -42.27
CA LEU A 94 -47.22 100.30 -42.12
C LEU A 94 -45.84 100.33 -41.46
N ASN A 95 -44.95 101.22 -41.91
CA ASN A 95 -43.61 101.36 -41.33
C ASN A 95 -43.66 101.77 -39.85
N LYS A 96 -44.61 102.64 -39.48
CA LYS A 96 -44.85 103.00 -38.08
C LYS A 96 -45.25 101.78 -37.24
N ASN A 97 -46.20 100.99 -37.72
CA ASN A 97 -46.65 99.78 -37.03
C ASN A 97 -45.54 98.72 -36.90
N GLU A 98 -44.69 98.56 -37.92
CA GLU A 98 -43.56 97.62 -37.91
C GLU A 98 -42.50 98.00 -36.86
N SER A 99 -42.17 99.30 -36.76
CA SER A 99 -41.26 99.78 -35.72
C SER A 99 -41.81 99.58 -34.30
N GLU A 100 -43.12 99.75 -34.10
CA GLU A 100 -43.78 99.56 -32.81
C GLU A 100 -43.84 98.07 -32.41
N LEU A 101 -44.09 97.18 -33.37
CA LEU A 101 -44.07 95.74 -33.15
C LEU A 101 -42.66 95.24 -32.77
N THR A 102 -41.63 95.76 -33.45
CA THR A 102 -40.24 95.40 -33.16
C THR A 102 -39.83 95.83 -31.76
N ARG A 103 -40.28 97.01 -31.32
CA ARG A 103 -40.06 97.49 -29.94
C ARG A 103 -40.73 96.58 -28.91
N LEU A 104 -41.99 96.21 -29.14
CA LEU A 104 -42.75 95.33 -28.22
C LEU A 104 -42.14 93.92 -28.12
N LEU A 105 -41.63 93.37 -29.23
CA LEU A 105 -40.93 92.09 -29.23
C LEU A 105 -39.66 92.14 -28.37
N SER A 106 -38.84 93.17 -28.53
CA SER A 106 -37.64 93.39 -27.72
C SER A 106 -37.96 93.53 -26.22
N GLU A 107 -39.01 94.30 -25.89
CA GLU A 107 -39.47 94.44 -24.50
C GLU A 107 -39.90 93.07 -23.92
N LYS A 108 -40.64 92.26 -24.68
CA LYS A 108 -41.07 90.93 -24.22
C LYS A 108 -39.91 89.94 -24.09
N GLU A 109 -38.94 89.97 -24.98
CA GLU A 109 -37.73 89.12 -24.88
C GLU A 109 -36.91 89.45 -23.63
N THR A 110 -36.78 90.73 -23.28
CA THR A 110 -36.08 91.13 -22.04
C THR A 110 -36.87 90.74 -20.79
N GLU A 111 -38.20 90.81 -20.82
CA GLU A 111 -39.06 90.36 -19.72
C GLU A 111 -38.94 88.84 -19.50
N ILE A 112 -39.01 88.05 -20.57
CA ILE A 112 -38.83 86.59 -20.53
C ILE A 112 -37.44 86.23 -20.01
N SER A 113 -36.38 86.92 -20.43
CA SER A 113 -35.02 86.67 -19.96
C SER A 113 -34.88 86.93 -18.45
N LYS A 114 -35.51 88.00 -17.94
CA LYS A 114 -35.52 88.29 -16.49
C LYS A 114 -36.27 87.23 -15.69
N ILE A 115 -37.38 86.71 -16.21
CA ILE A 115 -38.16 85.64 -15.55
C ILE A 115 -37.33 84.35 -15.50
N LYS A 116 -36.74 83.94 -16.63
CA LYS A 116 -35.87 82.76 -16.70
C LYS A 116 -34.69 82.84 -15.74
N GLN A 117 -34.06 84.01 -15.65
CA GLN A 117 -32.93 84.20 -14.74
C GLN A 117 -33.35 84.06 -13.27
N LYS A 118 -34.48 84.64 -12.88
CA LYS A 118 -35.02 84.48 -11.51
C LYS A 118 -35.31 83.01 -11.17
N GLU A 119 -35.87 82.26 -12.13
CA GLU A 119 -36.17 80.84 -11.93
C GLU A 119 -34.90 80.00 -11.82
N ILE A 120 -33.88 80.28 -12.64
CA ILE A 120 -32.56 79.65 -12.54
C ILE A 120 -31.92 79.92 -11.17
N ASP A 121 -31.99 81.16 -10.68
CA ASP A 121 -31.39 81.52 -9.40
C ASP A 121 -32.13 80.86 -8.23
N ALA A 122 -33.46 80.77 -8.28
CA ALA A 122 -34.26 80.04 -7.30
C ALA A 122 -33.94 78.52 -7.29
N LEU A 123 -33.76 77.91 -8.47
CA LEU A 123 -33.38 76.50 -8.58
C LEU A 123 -31.96 76.25 -8.05
N LYS A 124 -31.01 77.16 -8.30
CA LYS A 124 -29.65 77.07 -7.74
C LYS A 124 -29.67 77.11 -6.22
N GLU A 125 -30.46 78.01 -5.64
CA GLU A 125 -30.62 78.09 -4.19
C GLU A 125 -31.24 76.82 -3.60
N ALA A 126 -32.27 76.26 -4.26
CA ALA A 126 -32.87 74.99 -3.87
C ALA A 126 -31.86 73.82 -3.91
N ILE A 127 -31.03 73.75 -4.95
CA ILE A 127 -29.97 72.74 -5.08
C ILE A 127 -28.94 72.86 -3.96
N ILE A 128 -28.52 74.09 -3.63
CA ILE A 128 -27.58 74.33 -2.52
C ILE A 128 -28.17 73.82 -1.20
N ASN A 129 -29.43 74.14 -0.91
CA ASN A 129 -30.11 73.72 0.31
C ASN A 129 -30.29 72.19 0.38
N LEU A 130 -30.61 71.55 -0.74
CA LEU A 130 -30.67 70.09 -0.83
C LEU A 130 -29.30 69.45 -0.57
N ASN A 131 -28.23 69.99 -1.17
CA ASN A 131 -26.87 69.48 -0.95
C ASN A 131 -26.44 69.61 0.52
N ILE A 132 -26.78 70.72 1.18
CA ILE A 132 -26.54 70.90 2.63
C ILE A 132 -27.29 69.82 3.43
N THR A 133 -28.53 69.52 3.05
CA THR A 133 -29.36 68.50 3.72
C THR A 133 -28.78 67.10 3.53
N VAL A 134 -28.34 66.77 2.32
CA VAL A 134 -27.70 65.48 2.00
C VAL A 134 -26.42 65.31 2.81
N GLU A 135 -25.57 66.34 2.87
CA GLU A 135 -24.31 66.25 3.63
C GLU A 135 -24.56 66.12 5.14
N LYS A 136 -25.56 66.84 5.67
CA LYS A 136 -25.97 66.69 7.08
C LYS A 136 -26.43 65.27 7.39
N ASN A 137 -27.28 64.69 6.53
CA ASN A 137 -27.78 63.33 6.70
C ASN A 137 -26.65 62.29 6.59
N LYS A 138 -25.68 62.52 5.71
CA LYS A 138 -24.49 61.67 5.57
C LYS A 138 -23.66 61.66 6.87
N ILE A 139 -23.38 62.84 7.43
CA ILE A 139 -22.65 62.96 8.70
C ILE A 139 -23.41 62.29 9.85
N GLU A 140 -24.74 62.42 9.89
CA GLU A 140 -25.57 61.78 10.91
C GLU A 140 -25.57 60.25 10.78
N SER A 141 -25.65 59.73 9.55
CA SER A 141 -25.53 58.30 9.27
C SER A 141 -24.17 57.75 9.67
N GLU A 142 -23.07 58.46 9.37
CA GLU A 142 -21.71 58.05 9.76
C GLU A 142 -21.54 58.02 11.28
N LYS A 143 -22.11 58.99 12.01
CA LYS A 143 -22.12 58.99 13.49
C LYS A 143 -22.89 57.80 14.05
N LEU A 144 -24.07 57.52 13.52
CA LEU A 144 -24.88 56.38 13.97
C LEU A 144 -24.14 55.05 13.72
N LEU A 145 -23.46 54.93 12.59
CA LEU A 145 -22.68 53.74 12.24
C LEU A 145 -21.51 53.54 13.21
N ALA A 146 -20.77 54.61 13.52
CA ALA A 146 -19.68 54.59 14.50
C ALA A 146 -20.17 54.24 15.92
N GLU A 147 -21.33 54.77 16.33
CA GLU A 147 -21.95 54.42 17.63
C GLU A 147 -22.33 52.95 17.69
N LYS A 148 -22.92 52.40 16.61
CA LYS A 148 -23.29 50.98 16.54
C LYS A 148 -22.08 50.07 16.51
N GLU A 149 -21.02 50.44 15.80
CA GLU A 149 -19.75 49.70 15.81
C GLU A 149 -19.12 49.68 17.21
N ASN A 150 -19.14 50.82 17.93
CA ASN A 150 -18.67 50.88 19.30
C ASN A 150 -19.51 50.01 20.25
N GLN A 151 -20.85 50.05 20.15
CA GLN A 151 -21.74 49.18 20.93
C GLN A 151 -21.45 47.69 20.67
N PHE A 152 -21.27 47.32 19.41
CA PHE A 152 -20.91 45.96 19.02
C PHE A 152 -19.57 45.52 19.62
N ASN A 153 -18.55 46.39 19.55
CA ASN A 153 -17.23 46.11 20.12
C ASN A 153 -17.26 45.94 21.65
N ILE A 154 -18.05 46.74 22.36
CA ILE A 154 -18.27 46.60 23.80
C ILE A 154 -18.95 45.25 24.11
N SER A 155 -20.01 44.90 23.38
CA SER A 155 -20.72 43.62 23.56
C SER A 155 -19.79 42.43 23.33
N LYS A 156 -18.98 42.49 22.26
CA LYS A 156 -17.98 41.47 21.94
C LYS A 156 -16.93 41.31 23.05
N GLN A 157 -16.45 42.41 23.63
CA GLN A 157 -15.50 42.34 24.75
C GLN A 157 -16.12 41.72 26.01
N ILE A 158 -17.38 42.01 26.29
CA ILE A 158 -18.13 41.40 27.42
C ILE A 158 -18.24 39.89 27.22
N GLU A 159 -18.62 39.45 26.02
CA GLU A 159 -18.75 38.02 25.68
C GLU A 159 -17.40 37.29 25.77
N ILE A 160 -16.33 37.88 25.24
CA ILE A 160 -14.97 37.35 25.36
C ILE A 160 -14.57 37.17 26.83
N LYS A 161 -14.88 38.17 27.68
CA LYS A 161 -14.59 38.08 29.11
C LYS A 161 -15.37 36.94 29.78
N GLN A 162 -16.66 36.78 29.47
CA GLN A 162 -17.49 35.70 29.99
C GLN A 162 -16.97 34.32 29.57
N LEU A 163 -16.56 34.16 28.32
CA LEU A 163 -15.97 32.92 27.81
C LEU A 163 -14.64 32.60 28.51
N ASN A 164 -13.78 33.59 28.72
CA ASN A 164 -12.53 33.41 29.45
C ASN A 164 -12.77 33.01 30.91
N ASP A 165 -13.77 33.61 31.58
CA ASP A 165 -14.15 33.23 32.94
C ASP A 165 -14.66 31.79 33.00
N LEU A 166 -15.41 31.34 31.99
CA LEU A 166 -15.89 29.95 31.88
C LEU A 166 -14.73 28.96 31.66
N ILE A 167 -13.81 29.28 30.75
CA ILE A 167 -12.60 28.49 30.49
C ILE A 167 -11.77 28.35 31.76
N ASN A 168 -11.59 29.44 32.51
CA ASN A 168 -10.85 29.40 33.77
C ASN A 168 -11.53 28.50 34.82
N LYS A 169 -12.86 28.54 34.94
CA LYS A 169 -13.61 27.64 35.83
C LYS A 169 -13.43 26.17 35.43
N GLN A 170 -13.53 25.86 34.14
CA GLN A 170 -13.33 24.50 33.64
C GLN A 170 -11.89 24.01 33.87
N ASN A 171 -10.89 24.87 33.69
CA ASN A 171 -9.49 24.51 33.97
C ASN A 171 -9.26 24.19 35.44
N ILE A 172 -9.89 24.93 36.36
CA ILE A 172 -9.84 24.64 37.81
C ILE A 172 -10.50 23.28 38.10
N GLU A 173 -11.66 23.01 37.51
CA GLU A 173 -12.37 21.74 37.67
C GLU A 173 -11.55 20.55 37.15
N ILE A 174 -10.96 20.68 35.96
CA ILE A 174 -10.06 19.67 35.37
C ILE A 174 -8.86 19.43 36.28
N SER A 175 -8.24 20.49 36.82
CA SER A 175 -7.11 20.39 37.75
C SER A 175 -7.49 19.64 39.03
N ASN A 176 -8.65 19.95 39.61
CA ASN A 176 -9.16 19.27 40.81
C ASN A 176 -9.48 17.79 40.54
N ASN A 177 -10.11 17.50 39.41
CA ASN A 177 -10.42 16.12 39.01
C ASN A 177 -9.14 15.31 38.76
N LYS A 178 -8.11 15.93 38.18
CA LYS A 178 -6.80 15.30 37.98
C LYS A 178 -6.15 14.95 39.32
N ALA A 179 -6.10 15.88 40.26
CA ALA A 179 -5.55 15.63 41.60
C ALA A 179 -6.31 14.52 42.34
N ASN A 180 -7.65 14.47 42.21
CA ASN A 180 -8.46 13.41 42.79
C ASN A 180 -8.16 12.03 42.16
N LEU A 181 -8.05 11.96 40.83
CA LEU A 181 -7.68 10.73 40.14
C LEU A 181 -6.29 10.23 40.55
N GLU A 182 -5.30 11.12 40.66
CA GLU A 182 -3.97 10.79 41.14
C GLU A 182 -3.99 10.21 42.56
N SER A 183 -4.80 10.79 43.47
CA SER A 183 -5.00 10.26 44.82
C SER A 183 -5.65 8.86 44.82
N ILE A 184 -6.65 8.63 43.96
CA ILE A 184 -7.33 7.32 43.84
C ILE A 184 -6.37 6.26 43.30
N ILE A 185 -5.56 6.60 42.30
CA ILE A 185 -4.53 5.70 41.74
C ILE A 185 -3.53 5.33 42.83
N ALA A 186 -2.99 6.31 43.56
CA ALA A 186 -2.03 6.05 44.65
C ALA A 186 -2.64 5.15 45.75
N GLN A 187 -3.91 5.36 46.09
CA GLN A 187 -4.62 4.49 47.03
C GLN A 187 -4.73 3.05 46.51
N LYS A 188 -5.14 2.86 45.24
CA LYS A 188 -5.28 1.54 44.63
C LYS A 188 -3.97 0.81 44.47
N GLU A 189 -2.89 1.51 44.14
CA GLU A 189 -1.54 0.93 44.09
C GLU A 189 -1.11 0.40 45.46
N ASN A 190 -1.39 1.15 46.54
CA ASN A 190 -1.09 0.70 47.90
C ASN A 190 -1.97 -0.50 48.33
N GLU A 191 -3.26 -0.53 47.98
CA GLU A 191 -4.14 -1.67 48.22
C GLU A 191 -3.61 -2.94 47.54
N ILE A 192 -3.23 -2.85 46.25
CA ILE A 192 -2.64 -3.96 45.49
C ILE A 192 -1.32 -4.41 46.13
N TYR A 193 -0.48 -3.47 46.56
CA TYR A 193 0.79 -3.80 47.22
C TYR A 193 0.56 -4.58 48.52
N GLN A 194 -0.40 -4.16 49.34
CA GLN A 194 -0.75 -4.84 50.59
C GLN A 194 -1.33 -6.24 50.36
N GLU A 195 -2.19 -6.42 49.36
CA GLU A 195 -2.73 -7.74 49.00
C GLU A 195 -1.63 -8.70 48.54
N LYS A 196 -0.73 -8.24 47.67
CA LYS A 196 0.42 -9.03 47.22
C LYS A 196 1.33 -9.40 48.39
N GLN A 197 1.56 -8.48 49.33
CA GLN A 197 2.38 -8.76 50.50
C GLN A 197 1.75 -9.84 51.39
N LYS A 198 0.43 -9.80 51.61
CA LYS A 198 -0.30 -10.86 52.33
C LYS A 198 -0.18 -12.22 51.65
N GLU A 199 -0.28 -12.27 50.32
CA GLU A 199 -0.12 -13.51 49.55
C GLU A 199 1.31 -14.06 49.67
N ILE A 200 2.33 -13.19 49.57
CA ILE A 200 3.73 -13.57 49.76
C ILE A 200 3.95 -14.15 51.15
N ASP A 201 3.39 -13.54 52.19
CA ASP A 201 3.56 -14.01 53.57
C ASP A 201 2.82 -15.34 53.82
N ALA A 202 1.64 -15.54 53.23
CA ALA A 202 0.93 -16.82 53.27
C ALA A 202 1.70 -17.95 52.54
N LEU A 203 2.34 -17.64 51.41
CA LEU A 203 3.20 -18.58 50.69
C LEU A 203 4.46 -18.91 51.50
N ARG A 204 5.08 -17.92 52.14
CA ARG A 204 6.24 -18.14 53.04
C ARG A 204 5.89 -19.05 54.21
N GLU A 205 4.73 -18.86 54.83
CA GLU A 205 4.26 -19.73 55.91
C GLU A 205 4.03 -21.16 55.41
N SER A 206 3.45 -21.32 54.21
CA SER A 206 3.23 -22.63 53.60
C SER A 206 4.55 -23.35 53.28
N ILE A 207 5.54 -22.61 52.76
CA ILE A 207 6.90 -23.14 52.52
C ILE A 207 7.55 -23.56 53.84
N ALA A 208 7.43 -22.78 54.91
CA ALA A 208 7.96 -23.14 56.21
C ALA A 208 7.33 -24.43 56.76
N LYS A 209 6.01 -24.60 56.62
CA LYS A 209 5.30 -25.84 56.99
C LYS A 209 5.80 -27.05 56.19
N LEU A 210 5.96 -26.91 54.88
CA LEU A 210 6.48 -27.97 54.02
C LEU A 210 7.93 -28.35 54.39
N ASN A 211 8.78 -27.37 54.68
CA ASN A 211 10.16 -27.62 55.10
C ASN A 211 10.21 -28.41 56.42
N ASN A 212 9.34 -28.10 57.38
CA ASN A 212 9.24 -28.86 58.62
C ASN A 212 8.80 -30.32 58.38
N VAL A 213 7.87 -30.56 57.45
CA VAL A 213 7.43 -31.91 57.05
C VAL A 213 8.58 -32.67 56.38
N ILE A 214 9.32 -32.02 55.48
CA ILE A 214 10.50 -32.60 54.82
C ILE A 214 11.54 -33.01 55.85
N GLU A 215 11.85 -32.15 56.82
CA GLU A 215 12.86 -32.46 57.84
C GLU A 215 12.39 -33.59 58.76
N SER A 216 11.11 -33.62 59.13
CA SER A 216 10.52 -34.73 59.88
C SER A 216 10.63 -36.06 59.12
N ASN A 217 10.26 -36.07 57.85
CA ASN A 217 10.33 -37.27 57.01
C ASN A 217 11.78 -37.74 56.80
N LYS A 218 12.73 -36.80 56.71
CA LYS A 218 14.16 -37.11 56.59
C LYS A 218 14.69 -37.77 57.87
N LEU A 219 14.28 -37.29 59.05
CA LEU A 219 14.63 -37.91 60.33
C LEU A 219 14.05 -39.33 60.44
N GLU A 220 12.81 -39.53 60.03
CA GLU A 220 12.16 -40.85 60.01
C GLU A 220 12.86 -41.80 59.04
N LEU A 221 13.18 -41.34 57.83
CA LEU A 221 13.91 -42.12 56.84
C LEU A 221 15.28 -42.56 57.36
N ASN A 222 16.03 -41.66 58.00
CA ASN A 222 17.32 -41.99 58.60
C ASN A 222 17.20 -43.04 59.71
N LYS A 223 16.12 -43.00 60.50
CA LYS A 223 15.84 -44.01 61.51
C LYS A 223 15.58 -45.38 60.87
N VAL A 224 14.77 -45.43 59.81
CA VAL A 224 14.49 -46.67 59.06
C VAL A 224 15.76 -47.24 58.42
N ILE A 225 16.62 -46.38 57.85
CA ILE A 225 17.92 -46.80 57.29
C ILE A 225 18.78 -47.43 58.39
N ALA A 226 18.93 -46.78 59.55
CA ALA A 226 19.73 -47.30 60.66
C ALA A 226 19.18 -48.64 61.20
N GLU A 227 17.85 -48.79 61.28
CA GLU A 227 17.21 -50.05 61.66
C GLU A 227 17.53 -51.16 60.64
N LYS A 228 17.42 -50.88 59.33
CA LYS A 228 17.71 -51.83 58.26
C LYS A 228 19.17 -52.21 58.17
N GLU A 229 20.10 -51.27 58.39
CA GLU A 229 21.53 -51.55 58.47
C GLU A 229 21.85 -52.46 59.65
N ASN A 230 21.22 -52.25 60.81
CA ASN A 230 21.41 -53.11 61.97
C ASN A 230 20.85 -54.53 61.74
N GLU A 231 19.66 -54.66 61.16
CA GLU A 231 19.09 -55.94 60.74
C GLU A 231 20.02 -56.68 59.76
N PHE A 232 20.52 -55.97 58.74
CA PHE A 232 21.45 -56.52 57.76
C PHE A 232 22.75 -56.99 58.42
N ASN A 233 23.33 -56.18 59.32
CA ASN A 233 24.55 -56.56 60.04
C ASN A 233 24.35 -57.78 60.95
N LYS A 234 23.19 -57.89 61.62
CA LYS A 234 22.84 -59.09 62.41
C LYS A 234 22.72 -60.33 61.52
N ALA A 235 22.05 -60.21 60.37
CA ALA A 235 21.92 -61.31 59.41
C ALA A 235 23.29 -61.75 58.88
N LYS A 236 24.15 -60.78 58.51
CA LYS A 236 25.51 -61.02 58.06
C LYS A 236 26.36 -61.71 59.12
N GLN A 237 26.26 -61.30 60.38
CA GLN A 237 26.98 -61.94 61.48
C GLN A 237 26.52 -63.39 61.68
N LEU A 238 25.21 -63.64 61.66
CA LEU A 238 24.66 -64.99 61.77
C LEU A 238 25.11 -65.91 60.63
N GLU A 239 25.27 -65.38 59.41
CA GLU A 239 25.78 -66.12 58.26
C GLU A 239 27.28 -66.41 58.39
N LEU A 240 28.06 -65.45 58.88
CA LEU A 240 29.49 -65.63 59.22
C LEU A 240 29.68 -66.72 60.29
N ASP A 241 28.85 -66.71 61.34
CA ASP A 241 28.93 -67.71 62.41
C ASP A 241 28.64 -69.12 61.88
N LYS A 242 27.62 -69.27 61.01
CA LYS A 242 27.32 -70.54 60.32
C LYS A 242 28.48 -71.01 59.43
N LEU A 243 29.11 -70.09 58.70
CA LEU A 243 30.24 -70.42 57.85
C LEU A 243 31.44 -70.87 58.68
N ASN A 244 31.72 -70.20 59.79
CA ASN A 244 32.79 -70.58 60.71
C ASN A 244 32.55 -71.95 61.36
N GLU A 245 31.32 -72.28 61.74
CA GLU A 245 30.97 -73.63 62.18
C GLU A 245 31.22 -74.69 61.10
N LEU A 246 30.87 -74.38 59.85
CA LEU A 246 31.10 -75.29 58.72
C LEU A 246 32.60 -75.51 58.48
N ILE A 247 33.40 -74.43 58.48
CA ILE A 247 34.86 -74.48 58.35
C ILE A 247 35.45 -75.35 59.47
N ASN A 248 35.01 -75.16 60.71
CA ASN A 248 35.49 -75.96 61.84
C ASN A 248 35.15 -77.44 61.69
N LYS A 249 33.93 -77.78 61.24
CA LYS A 249 33.55 -79.17 60.94
C LYS A 249 34.43 -79.78 59.84
N GLN A 250 34.64 -79.06 58.76
CA GLN A 250 35.51 -79.51 57.66
C GLN A 250 36.97 -79.69 58.11
N ASN A 251 37.49 -78.79 58.95
CA ASN A 251 38.85 -78.91 59.48
C ASN A 251 39.02 -80.16 60.37
N ILE A 252 38.02 -80.50 61.19
CA ILE A 252 38.01 -81.74 61.98
C ILE A 252 38.00 -82.96 61.06
N GLU A 253 37.15 -82.94 60.02
CA GLU A 253 37.07 -84.03 59.04
C GLU A 253 38.38 -84.22 58.26
N ILE A 254 38.99 -83.12 57.80
CA ILE A 254 40.31 -83.14 57.14
C ILE A 254 41.38 -83.72 58.08
N SER A 255 41.38 -83.33 59.35
CA SER A 255 42.33 -83.85 60.35
C SER A 255 42.17 -85.36 60.56
N ASN A 256 40.93 -85.84 60.70
CA ASN A 256 40.62 -87.27 60.82
C ASN A 256 41.02 -88.05 59.57
N ASN A 257 40.71 -87.51 58.39
CA ASN A 257 41.10 -88.12 57.11
C ASN A 257 42.62 -88.18 56.96
N LYS A 258 43.34 -87.13 57.39
CA LYS A 258 44.81 -87.12 57.39
C LYS A 258 45.39 -88.20 58.31
N ALA A 259 44.89 -88.33 59.53
CA ALA A 259 45.32 -89.37 60.46
C ALA A 259 45.03 -90.78 59.92
N ASN A 260 43.87 -90.99 59.28
CA ASN A 260 43.54 -92.25 58.61
C ASN A 260 44.49 -92.54 57.44
N LEU A 261 44.84 -91.52 56.66
CA LEU A 261 45.76 -91.66 55.52
C LEU A 261 47.19 -91.99 55.99
N GLU A 262 47.66 -91.37 57.06
CA GLU A 262 48.96 -91.66 57.68
C GLU A 262 49.02 -93.10 58.22
N ASN A 263 47.95 -93.57 58.88
CA ASN A 263 47.84 -94.96 59.32
C ASN A 263 47.87 -95.93 58.13
N LEU A 264 47.15 -95.61 57.05
CA LEU A 264 47.11 -96.43 55.84
C LEU A 264 48.47 -96.47 55.14
N LEU A 265 49.19 -95.34 55.10
CA LEU A 265 50.55 -95.24 54.55
C LEU A 265 51.53 -96.09 55.37
N SER A 266 51.50 -95.99 56.71
CA SER A 266 52.36 -96.79 57.58
C SER A 266 52.10 -98.30 57.43
N GLU A 267 50.84 -98.70 57.28
CA GLU A 267 50.48 -100.09 57.01
C GLU A 267 50.97 -100.55 55.62
N LYS A 268 50.85 -99.69 54.60
CA LYS A 268 51.37 -99.99 53.25
C LYS A 268 52.89 -100.07 53.22
N GLU A 269 53.59 -99.22 53.96
CA GLU A 269 55.05 -99.27 54.11
C GLU A 269 55.51 -100.57 54.77
N LYS A 270 54.84 -101.02 55.84
CA LYS A 270 55.11 -102.33 56.45
C LYS A 270 54.88 -103.48 55.47
N GLN A 271 53.77 -103.46 54.74
CA GLN A 271 53.48 -104.46 53.70
C GLN A 271 54.54 -104.45 52.59
N LEU A 272 55.02 -103.26 52.20
CA LEU A 272 56.10 -103.09 51.23
C LEU A 272 57.42 -103.63 51.75
N LEU A 273 57.75 -103.42 53.02
CA LEU A 273 58.96 -103.95 53.65
C LEU A 273 58.95 -105.48 53.67
N VAL A 274 57.84 -106.09 54.10
CA VAL A 274 57.67 -107.56 54.08
C VAL A 274 57.75 -108.10 52.66
N LYS A 275 57.10 -107.44 51.69
CA LYS A 275 57.21 -107.83 50.27
C LYS A 275 58.62 -107.66 49.74
N ASN A 276 59.31 -106.57 50.09
CA ASN A 276 60.68 -106.33 49.66
C ASN A 276 61.64 -107.35 50.26
N GLU A 277 61.46 -107.77 51.52
CA GLU A 277 62.25 -108.85 52.11
C GLU A 277 61.98 -110.19 51.41
N GLN A 278 60.71 -110.52 51.13
CA GLN A 278 60.36 -111.72 50.34
C GLN A 278 60.97 -111.66 48.94
N VAL A 279 60.92 -110.49 48.31
CA VAL A 279 61.48 -110.23 46.99
C VAL A 279 63.01 -110.27 47.01
N ILE A 280 63.66 -109.80 48.08
CA ILE A 280 65.12 -109.92 48.26
C ILE A 280 65.50 -111.39 48.39
N VAL A 281 64.79 -112.19 49.20
CA VAL A 281 65.04 -113.63 49.32
C VAL A 281 64.82 -114.33 47.97
N GLU A 282 63.71 -114.04 47.29
CA GLU A 282 63.47 -114.55 45.93
C GLU A 282 64.53 -114.09 44.93
N TYR A 283 65.00 -112.84 45.02
CA TYR A 283 66.03 -112.31 44.15
C TYR A 283 67.42 -112.81 44.51
N GLU A 284 67.72 -113.17 45.75
CA GLU A 284 68.97 -113.82 46.11
C GLU A 284 69.02 -115.24 45.52
N ASP A 285 67.90 -115.97 45.60
CA ASP A 285 67.74 -117.26 44.92
C ASP A 285 67.79 -117.10 43.39
N LYS A 286 67.09 -116.10 42.84
CA LYS A 286 67.14 -115.79 41.41
C LYS A 286 68.48 -115.22 40.97
N ILE A 287 69.22 -114.46 41.79
CA ILE A 287 70.58 -113.94 41.48
C ILE A 287 71.56 -115.10 41.49
N LYS A 288 71.43 -116.06 42.39
CA LYS A 288 72.21 -117.30 42.34
C LYS A 288 71.91 -118.08 41.06
N THR A 289 70.66 -118.07 40.61
CA THR A 289 70.23 -118.68 39.34
C THR A 289 70.65 -117.84 38.11
N TYR A 290 70.57 -116.52 38.19
CA TYR A 290 70.89 -115.56 37.14
C TYR A 290 72.39 -115.31 37.04
N LEU A 291 73.20 -115.49 38.07
CA LEU A 291 74.66 -115.53 37.93
C LEU A 291 75.10 -116.71 37.08
N ASN A 292 74.36 -117.82 37.12
CA ASN A 292 74.53 -118.91 36.17
C ASN A 292 74.07 -118.51 34.77
N GLN A 293 72.96 -117.76 34.62
CA GLN A 293 72.45 -117.32 33.31
C GLN A 293 73.12 -116.06 32.72
N ILE A 294 73.72 -115.18 33.52
CA ILE A 294 74.45 -113.96 33.12
C ILE A 294 75.78 -114.38 32.48
N LYS A 295 76.38 -115.47 32.95
CA LYS A 295 77.48 -116.14 32.24
C LYS A 295 77.06 -116.63 30.85
N ASP A 296 75.79 -116.96 30.66
CA ASP A 296 75.22 -117.43 29.39
C ASP A 296 74.65 -116.28 28.52
N LEU A 297 74.30 -115.12 29.09
CA LEU A 297 73.61 -113.99 28.44
C LEU A 297 74.47 -112.73 28.21
N GLU A 298 75.70 -112.67 28.73
CA GLU A 298 76.74 -111.70 28.30
C GLU A 298 77.04 -111.79 26.79
N VAL A 299 76.62 -112.89 26.14
CA VAL A 299 76.70 -113.09 24.70
C VAL A 299 75.62 -112.30 23.92
N ALA A 300 74.53 -111.86 24.55
CA ALA A 300 73.29 -111.70 23.78
C ALA A 300 72.86 -110.28 23.38
N ASN A 301 73.14 -109.17 24.09
CA ASN A 301 72.41 -107.94 23.73
C ASN A 301 73.01 -106.61 24.19
N ALA A 302 74.15 -106.27 23.62
CA ALA A 302 74.45 -104.88 23.30
C ALA A 302 73.56 -104.46 22.12
N THR A 303 72.60 -103.52 22.28
CA THR A 303 72.31 -102.37 21.38
C THR A 303 70.93 -101.67 21.56
N ASN A 304 70.98 -100.40 22.01
CA ASN A 304 70.30 -99.16 21.54
C ASN A 304 68.76 -99.00 21.44
N LYS A 305 68.12 -98.30 22.41
CA LYS A 305 67.85 -96.83 22.58
C LYS A 305 67.53 -95.86 21.38
N VAL A 306 66.51 -94.98 21.62
CA VAL A 306 66.35 -93.49 21.37
C VAL A 306 65.39 -92.87 20.25
N ILE A 307 64.60 -91.80 20.61
CA ILE A 307 64.40 -90.42 19.99
C ILE A 307 62.97 -89.86 19.58
N GLN A 308 62.60 -88.74 20.23
CA GLN A 308 62.00 -87.38 19.92
C GLN A 308 61.02 -86.95 18.78
N ASN A 309 60.08 -86.07 19.20
CA ASN A 309 59.46 -84.77 18.74
C ASN A 309 59.72 -84.04 17.38
N LYS A 310 58.68 -83.31 16.88
CA LYS A 310 58.64 -81.84 16.51
C LYS A 310 57.33 -81.40 15.76
N THR A 311 56.84 -80.14 15.93
CA THR A 311 56.36 -79.21 14.84
C THR A 311 55.92 -77.79 15.31
N LYS A 312 56.09 -76.76 14.44
CA LYS A 312 55.66 -75.33 14.53
C LYS A 312 55.07 -74.88 13.17
N GLY A 313 54.01 -74.05 13.13
CA GLY A 313 53.49 -73.46 11.87
C GLY A 313 52.17 -72.64 11.86
N GLU A 314 51.63 -72.11 12.97
CA GLU A 314 50.27 -71.48 13.00
C GLU A 314 50.22 -69.96 13.36
N ASN A 315 51.28 -69.17 13.19
CA ASN A 315 51.39 -67.96 14.03
C ASN A 315 50.50 -66.74 13.70
N PHE A 316 50.16 -66.39 12.45
CA PHE A 316 49.55 -65.06 12.17
C PHE A 316 48.13 -64.87 12.75
N GLU A 317 47.27 -65.89 12.62
CA GLU A 317 45.94 -65.86 13.24
C GLU A 317 46.04 -65.80 14.77
N HIS A 318 46.96 -66.57 15.36
CA HIS A 318 47.23 -66.58 16.80
C HIS A 318 47.77 -65.23 17.28
N ASP A 319 48.58 -64.54 16.48
CA ASP A 319 49.12 -63.22 16.79
C ASP A 319 47.99 -62.17 16.85
N VAL A 320 47.10 -62.14 15.84
CA VAL A 320 45.92 -61.24 15.84
C VAL A 320 45.02 -61.53 17.03
N TYR A 321 44.75 -62.80 17.33
CA TYR A 321 43.96 -63.19 18.49
C TYR A 321 44.61 -62.77 19.82
N GLY A 322 45.92 -62.96 19.94
CA GLY A 322 46.70 -62.56 21.11
C GLY A 322 46.64 -61.05 21.36
N GLU A 323 46.74 -60.24 20.32
CA GLU A 323 46.63 -58.78 20.45
C GLU A 323 45.20 -58.32 20.77
N LEU A 324 44.16 -58.94 20.19
CA LEU A 324 42.76 -58.66 20.56
C LEU A 324 42.50 -58.91 22.06
N LEU A 325 43.00 -60.03 22.60
CA LEU A 325 42.85 -60.35 24.02
C LEU A 325 43.60 -59.37 24.93
N LYS A 326 44.79 -58.91 24.53
CA LYS A 326 45.57 -57.93 25.30
C LYS A 326 44.92 -56.56 25.36
N VAL A 327 44.30 -56.10 24.27
CA VAL A 327 43.80 -54.71 24.18
C VAL A 327 42.35 -54.60 24.67
N PHE A 328 41.56 -55.65 24.52
CA PHE A 328 40.15 -55.65 24.88
C PHE A 328 39.87 -56.55 26.10
N GLU A 329 40.60 -56.34 27.20
CA GLU A 329 40.52 -57.15 28.43
C GLU A 329 39.10 -57.19 29.04
N ASP A 330 38.33 -56.11 28.89
CA ASP A 330 36.94 -56.03 29.36
C ASP A 330 35.92 -56.76 28.47
N ASP A 331 36.31 -57.06 27.22
CA ASP A 331 35.41 -57.64 26.22
C ASP A 331 35.67 -59.15 26.10
N ARG A 332 34.75 -59.89 25.49
CA ARG A 332 34.93 -61.33 25.25
C ARG A 332 35.26 -61.59 23.79
N VAL A 333 36.48 -62.06 23.51
CA VAL A 333 36.90 -62.46 22.16
C VAL A 333 36.86 -63.98 22.05
N THR A 334 36.14 -64.50 21.06
CA THR A 334 35.97 -65.96 20.82
C THR A 334 36.33 -66.32 19.40
N LYS A 335 37.02 -67.46 19.21
CA LYS A 335 37.26 -68.03 17.87
C LYS A 335 35.97 -68.66 17.36
N ILE A 336 35.60 -68.35 16.14
CA ILE A 336 34.41 -68.93 15.50
C ILE A 336 34.83 -70.27 14.87
N THR A 337 34.35 -71.39 15.44
CA THR A 337 34.78 -72.75 15.06
C THR A 337 33.75 -73.56 14.28
N SER A 338 32.58 -72.98 13.94
CA SER A 338 31.53 -73.74 13.25
C SER A 338 31.83 -73.92 11.75
N GLN A 339 31.61 -75.13 11.23
CA GLN A 339 31.86 -75.51 9.83
C GLN A 339 31.10 -74.66 8.78
N ASP A 340 30.01 -73.99 9.17
CA ASP A 340 29.19 -73.12 8.31
C ASP A 340 29.49 -71.60 8.44
N LYS A 341 30.55 -71.23 9.18
CA LYS A 341 30.92 -69.84 9.51
C LYS A 341 32.38 -69.59 9.11
N LYS A 342 32.68 -68.48 8.43
CA LYS A 342 34.01 -68.24 7.83
C LYS A 342 34.82 -67.10 8.44
N ALA A 343 34.19 -66.21 9.19
CA ALA A 343 34.91 -65.27 10.03
C ALA A 343 35.70 -65.96 11.13
N ASP A 344 36.83 -65.37 11.49
CA ASP A 344 37.82 -66.01 12.37
C ASP A 344 37.51 -65.73 13.85
N TYR A 345 37.13 -64.49 14.17
CA TYR A 345 36.90 -64.09 15.56
C TYR A 345 35.63 -63.24 15.75
N LEU A 346 35.01 -63.38 16.92
CA LEU A 346 33.91 -62.56 17.39
C LEU A 346 34.29 -61.88 18.71
N GLN A 347 34.23 -60.56 18.74
CA GLN A 347 34.33 -59.77 19.97
C GLN A 347 32.94 -59.36 20.43
N GLU A 348 32.55 -59.76 21.64
CA GLU A 348 31.36 -59.26 22.33
C GLU A 348 31.78 -58.08 23.21
N VAL A 349 31.27 -56.88 22.90
CA VAL A 349 31.61 -55.64 23.59
C VAL A 349 30.77 -55.53 24.85
N PHE A 350 31.43 -55.40 26.00
CA PHE A 350 30.77 -55.26 27.30
C PHE A 350 30.75 -53.81 27.78
N LEU A 351 29.68 -53.47 28.49
CA LEU A 351 29.61 -52.32 29.38
C LEU A 351 29.09 -52.83 30.72
N ASP A 352 29.91 -52.69 31.75
CA ASP A 352 29.75 -53.30 33.07
C ASP A 352 29.65 -54.84 32.98
N THR A 353 28.44 -55.39 32.91
CA THR A 353 28.17 -56.84 32.85
C THR A 353 27.30 -57.25 31.67
N LYS A 354 26.86 -56.28 30.84
CA LYS A 354 25.93 -56.53 29.74
C LYS A 354 26.67 -56.44 28.40
N VAL A 355 26.38 -57.38 27.51
CA VAL A 355 26.79 -57.30 26.11
C VAL A 355 25.98 -56.20 25.43
N ILE A 356 26.66 -55.18 24.92
CA ILE A 356 26.04 -54.01 24.27
C ILE A 356 26.26 -53.98 22.76
N GLY A 357 27.10 -54.86 22.23
CA GLY A 357 27.32 -54.99 20.80
C GLY A 357 28.32 -56.07 20.46
N LYS A 358 28.54 -56.28 19.17
CA LYS A 358 29.42 -57.31 18.63
C LYS A 358 30.26 -56.74 17.48
N ILE A 359 31.47 -57.25 17.32
CA ILE A 359 32.39 -56.97 16.20
C ILE A 359 32.90 -58.30 15.66
N VAL A 360 32.77 -58.51 14.35
CA VAL A 360 33.28 -59.72 13.68
C VAL A 360 34.60 -59.40 12.99
N TYR A 361 35.61 -60.24 13.19
CA TYR A 361 36.93 -60.09 12.57
C TYR A 361 37.17 -61.22 11.57
N GLU A 362 37.60 -60.83 10.38
CA GLU A 362 38.13 -61.71 9.34
C GLU A 362 39.62 -61.44 9.17
N VAL A 363 40.46 -62.45 9.36
CA VAL A 363 41.91 -62.38 9.23
C VAL A 363 42.34 -63.09 7.95
N LYS A 364 43.16 -62.41 7.14
CA LYS A 364 43.60 -62.92 5.84
C LYS A 364 45.09 -62.75 5.66
N ASN A 365 45.79 -63.88 5.62
CA ASN A 365 47.18 -63.94 5.18
C ASN A 365 47.28 -64.42 3.73
N ALA A 366 46.68 -63.66 2.81
CA ALA A 366 46.59 -64.01 1.39
C ALA A 366 46.51 -62.76 0.51
N GLU A 367 46.62 -62.92 -0.81
CA GLU A 367 46.38 -61.82 -1.78
C GLU A 367 44.95 -61.31 -1.70
N TRP A 368 44.78 -59.99 -1.90
CA TRP A 368 43.50 -59.32 -1.70
C TRP A 368 42.38 -59.88 -2.60
N SER A 369 41.22 -60.16 -2.01
CA SER A 369 40.02 -60.56 -2.77
C SER A 369 38.80 -59.72 -2.39
N ASN A 370 38.16 -59.13 -3.40
CA ASN A 370 36.90 -58.38 -3.22
C ASN A 370 35.74 -59.27 -2.76
N ALA A 371 35.89 -60.60 -2.79
CA ALA A 371 34.90 -61.53 -2.28
C ALA A 371 34.86 -61.59 -0.74
N TRP A 372 35.90 -61.12 -0.05
CA TRP A 372 35.97 -61.15 1.41
C TRP A 372 34.91 -60.26 2.05
N GLU A 373 34.70 -59.05 1.52
CA GLU A 373 33.68 -58.12 2.04
C GLU A 373 32.28 -58.73 1.99
N LYS A 374 31.90 -59.36 0.88
CA LYS A 374 30.59 -60.01 0.74
C LYS A 374 30.41 -61.16 1.73
N LYS A 375 31.45 -61.97 1.94
CA LYS A 375 31.43 -63.06 2.92
C LYS A 375 31.30 -62.53 4.35
N LEU A 376 32.03 -61.47 4.68
CA LEU A 376 31.97 -60.86 5.99
C LEU A 376 30.57 -60.28 6.28
N ILE A 377 29.87 -59.73 5.28
CA ILE A 377 28.46 -59.28 5.45
C ILE A 377 27.56 -60.46 5.87
N GLU A 378 27.70 -61.61 5.23
CA GLU A 378 26.94 -62.82 5.58
C GLU A 378 27.28 -63.30 7.00
N ASP A 379 28.56 -63.29 7.37
CA ASP A 379 29.00 -63.69 8.70
C ASP A 379 28.57 -62.70 9.79
N MET A 380 28.60 -61.40 9.52
CA MET A 380 28.05 -60.35 10.39
C MET A 380 26.56 -60.57 10.66
N ALA A 381 25.77 -60.84 9.62
CA ALA A 381 24.35 -61.15 9.76
C ALA A 381 24.12 -62.41 10.61
N LYS A 382 24.91 -63.48 10.39
CA LYS A 382 24.84 -64.72 11.16
C LYS A 382 25.22 -64.55 12.63
N GLN A 383 26.20 -63.70 12.95
CA GLN A 383 26.60 -63.43 14.34
C GLN A 383 25.74 -62.36 15.03
N GLY A 384 24.79 -61.74 14.33
CA GLY A 384 24.06 -60.58 14.83
C GLY A 384 24.98 -59.39 15.12
N SER A 385 26.08 -59.29 14.39
CA SER A 385 27.05 -58.20 14.53
C SER A 385 26.71 -57.07 13.59
N LYS A 386 26.66 -55.84 14.13
CA LYS A 386 26.45 -54.64 13.32
C LYS A 386 27.73 -54.23 12.59
N TYR A 387 28.89 -54.51 13.16
CA TYR A 387 30.20 -54.09 12.65
C TYR A 387 31.10 -55.28 12.31
N GLY A 388 31.98 -55.07 11.32
CA GLY A 388 32.97 -56.05 10.89
C GLY A 388 34.31 -55.41 10.55
N ILE A 389 35.40 -56.15 10.77
CA ILE A 389 36.77 -55.73 10.45
C ILE A 389 37.45 -56.82 9.62
N ILE A 390 38.06 -56.45 8.50
CA ILE A 390 38.95 -57.32 7.71
C ILE A 390 40.39 -56.88 7.96
N VAL A 391 41.19 -57.80 8.51
CA VAL A 391 42.63 -57.64 8.74
C VAL A 391 43.36 -58.44 7.68
N ALA A 392 44.06 -57.78 6.75
CA ALA A 392 44.76 -58.46 5.67
C ALA A 392 46.21 -58.05 5.56
N THR A 393 47.13 -59.02 5.48
CA THR A 393 48.56 -58.74 5.23
C THR A 393 48.80 -58.12 3.85
N SER A 394 47.86 -58.30 2.92
CA SER A 394 47.87 -57.70 1.59
C SER A 394 47.19 -56.33 1.50
N PHE A 395 46.64 -55.78 2.60
CA PHE A 395 45.92 -54.51 2.60
C PHE A 395 46.74 -53.37 1.98
N ASN A 396 47.98 -53.17 2.45
CA ASN A 396 48.86 -52.11 1.97
C ASN A 396 49.28 -52.26 0.50
N LYS A 397 49.20 -53.47 -0.08
CA LYS A 397 49.40 -53.69 -1.52
C LYS A 397 48.19 -53.22 -2.33
N LYS A 398 46.97 -53.39 -1.80
CA LYS A 398 45.73 -53.00 -2.46
C LYS A 398 45.42 -51.51 -2.31
N TYR A 399 45.68 -50.96 -1.12
CA TYR A 399 45.40 -49.58 -0.75
C TYR A 399 46.68 -48.90 -0.23
N PRO A 400 47.61 -48.54 -1.12
CA PRO A 400 48.88 -47.95 -0.71
C PRO A 400 48.69 -46.57 -0.07
N GLY A 401 49.43 -46.31 1.00
CA GLY A 401 49.50 -45.00 1.65
C GLY A 401 48.38 -44.67 2.64
N ILE A 402 47.46 -45.60 2.92
CA ILE A 402 46.46 -45.47 3.98
C ILE A 402 46.50 -46.70 4.91
N PRO A 403 46.36 -46.53 6.24
CA PRO A 403 46.40 -47.64 7.21
C PRO A 403 45.08 -48.42 7.32
N PHE A 404 43.98 -47.78 6.94
CA PHE A 404 42.65 -48.40 6.92
C PHE A 404 41.73 -47.68 5.92
N LYS A 405 40.66 -48.37 5.53
CA LYS A 405 39.60 -47.86 4.66
C LYS A 405 38.25 -48.42 5.09
N LYS A 406 37.19 -47.61 4.99
CA LYS A 406 35.81 -48.11 5.08
C LYS A 406 35.45 -48.88 3.80
N SER A 407 34.73 -50.00 3.93
CA SER A 407 34.25 -50.77 2.78
C SER A 407 33.34 -49.93 1.88
N ASP A 408 33.49 -50.09 0.57
CA ASP A 408 32.62 -49.43 -0.42
C ASP A 408 31.26 -50.14 -0.54
N ILE A 409 31.15 -51.38 -0.04
CA ILE A 409 29.96 -52.23 -0.15
C ILE A 409 29.07 -52.10 1.10
N ASN A 410 29.67 -52.10 2.29
CA ASN A 410 28.94 -51.99 3.55
C ASN A 410 29.60 -50.97 4.48
N GLN A 411 28.83 -49.95 4.87
CA GLN A 411 29.34 -48.88 5.72
C GLN A 411 29.71 -49.31 7.14
N ASN A 412 29.41 -50.53 7.57
CA ASN A 412 29.82 -51.03 8.88
C ASN A 412 31.01 -51.99 8.82
N ILE A 413 31.64 -52.14 7.64
CA ILE A 413 32.86 -52.92 7.46
C ILE A 413 34.06 -52.00 7.31
N TYR A 414 35.11 -52.32 8.05
CA TYR A 414 36.39 -51.63 8.01
C TYR A 414 37.49 -52.58 7.54
N LEU A 415 38.34 -52.09 6.66
CA LEU A 415 39.43 -52.82 6.03
C LEU A 415 40.73 -52.20 6.55
N CYS A 416 41.65 -52.99 7.08
CA CYS A 416 42.89 -52.47 7.65
C CYS A 416 44.06 -53.43 7.45
N ASP A 417 45.26 -52.89 7.59
CA ASP A 417 46.47 -53.71 7.72
C ASP A 417 46.57 -54.36 9.11
N ALA A 418 47.59 -55.22 9.25
CA ALA A 418 47.85 -55.98 10.47
C ALA A 418 48.32 -55.10 11.65
N ASP A 419 48.75 -53.87 11.40
CA ASP A 419 49.24 -52.98 12.46
C ASP A 419 48.14 -52.04 12.97
N SER A 420 47.12 -51.77 12.15
CA SER A 420 46.09 -50.77 12.44
C SER A 420 44.78 -51.35 12.99
N PHE A 421 44.57 -52.66 12.93
CA PHE A 421 43.27 -53.27 13.29
C PHE A 421 42.86 -53.04 14.75
N ILE A 422 43.82 -52.95 15.68
CA ILE A 422 43.56 -52.63 17.08
C ILE A 422 42.95 -51.23 17.22
N PHE A 423 43.56 -50.24 16.55
CA PHE A 423 43.08 -48.87 16.55
C PHE A 423 41.65 -48.79 15.99
N ILE A 424 41.37 -49.52 14.91
CA ILE A 424 40.01 -49.61 14.35
C ILE A 424 39.04 -50.30 15.30
N GLY A 425 39.45 -51.40 15.94
CA GLY A 425 38.65 -52.07 16.96
C GLY A 425 38.25 -51.14 18.10
N GLN A 426 39.16 -50.28 18.57
CA GLN A 426 38.88 -49.29 19.61
C GLN A 426 37.88 -48.22 19.16
N ILE A 427 37.99 -47.75 17.91
CA ILE A 427 37.04 -46.79 17.33
C ILE A 427 35.65 -47.42 17.25
N ILE A 428 35.53 -48.63 16.70
CA ILE A 428 34.23 -49.32 16.58
C ILE A 428 33.65 -49.60 17.96
N ARG A 429 34.46 -50.05 18.92
CA ARG A 429 34.04 -50.23 20.32
C ARG A 429 33.45 -48.95 20.91
N SER A 430 34.07 -47.81 20.66
CA SER A 430 33.59 -46.50 21.12
C SER A 430 32.25 -46.12 20.46
N ILE A 431 32.10 -46.40 19.17
CA ILE A 431 30.83 -46.19 18.45
C ILE A 431 29.72 -47.05 19.08
N ILE A 432 29.96 -48.35 19.32
CA ILE A 432 29.00 -49.25 19.97
C ILE A 432 28.56 -48.72 21.34
N LYS A 433 29.50 -48.23 22.16
CA LYS A 433 29.17 -47.62 23.47
C LYS A 433 28.28 -46.39 23.34
N ILE A 434 28.56 -45.53 22.38
CA ILE A 434 27.76 -44.33 22.10
C ILE A 434 26.35 -44.72 21.64
N GLU A 435 26.23 -45.68 20.71
CA GLU A 435 24.94 -46.16 20.21
C GLU A 435 24.09 -46.75 21.34
N ASN A 436 24.66 -47.62 22.17
CA ASN A 436 23.97 -48.18 23.34
C ASN A 436 23.55 -47.07 24.33
N LYS A 437 24.37 -46.03 24.53
CA LYS A 437 23.97 -44.87 25.37
C LYS A 437 22.75 -44.16 24.80
N PHE A 438 22.71 -43.93 23.48
CA PHE A 438 21.56 -43.30 22.82
C PHE A 438 20.30 -44.18 22.87
N GLU A 439 20.42 -45.49 22.69
CA GLU A 439 19.29 -46.42 22.81
C GLU A 439 18.73 -46.45 24.23
N ASN A 440 19.60 -46.49 25.25
CA ASN A 440 19.16 -46.42 26.65
C ASN A 440 18.55 -45.05 27.01
N GLN A 441 19.01 -43.95 26.40
CA GLN A 441 18.40 -42.63 26.56
C GLN A 441 17.03 -42.52 25.88
N ARG A 442 16.81 -43.21 24.75
CA ARG A 442 15.48 -43.34 24.14
C ARG A 442 14.50 -44.07 25.04
N SER A 443 14.93 -45.05 25.84
CA SER A 443 14.06 -45.71 26.83
C SER A 443 13.81 -44.90 28.10
N ILE A 444 14.64 -43.89 28.40
CA ILE A 444 14.52 -43.06 29.62
C ILE A 444 13.81 -41.72 29.32
N THR A 445 13.86 -41.24 28.08
CA THR A 445 13.10 -40.04 27.68
C THR A 445 11.70 -40.46 27.26
N ASN A 446 10.73 -40.12 28.12
CA ASN A 446 9.31 -40.41 27.98
C ASN A 446 8.69 -39.68 26.77
N TYR A 447 9.10 -40.08 25.57
CA TYR A 447 8.65 -39.49 24.32
C TYR A 447 7.15 -39.72 24.13
N ASP A 448 6.65 -40.88 24.59
CA ASP A 448 5.23 -41.22 24.56
C ASP A 448 4.41 -40.41 25.58
N GLU A 449 4.89 -40.18 26.81
CA GLU A 449 4.20 -39.26 27.73
C GLU A 449 4.21 -37.82 27.23
N LYS A 450 5.34 -37.33 26.69
CA LYS A 450 5.38 -35.96 26.12
C LYS A 450 4.49 -35.80 24.90
N ILE A 451 4.37 -36.84 24.06
CA ILE A 451 3.40 -36.86 22.96
C ILE A 451 1.97 -36.89 23.50
N LYS A 452 1.70 -37.64 24.58
CA LYS A 452 0.39 -37.64 25.26
C LYS A 452 0.05 -36.28 25.86
N GLU A 453 0.97 -35.65 26.57
CA GLU A 453 0.82 -34.30 27.15
C GLU A 453 0.62 -33.26 26.06
N TYR A 454 1.39 -33.33 24.97
CA TYR A 454 1.23 -32.46 23.82
C TYR A 454 -0.13 -32.65 23.15
N ASN A 455 -0.56 -33.90 22.93
CA ASN A 455 -1.86 -34.20 22.35
C ASN A 455 -3.00 -33.75 23.29
N GLN A 456 -2.86 -33.93 24.60
CA GLN A 456 -3.84 -33.45 25.59
C GLN A 456 -3.91 -31.92 25.62
N TRP A 457 -2.77 -31.23 25.56
CA TRP A 457 -2.74 -29.77 25.42
C TRP A 457 -3.38 -29.31 24.11
N LYS A 458 -3.05 -29.98 23.00
CA LYS A 458 -3.58 -29.69 21.67
C LYS A 458 -5.10 -29.93 21.59
N GLU A 459 -5.63 -30.94 22.25
CA GLU A 459 -7.07 -31.27 22.19
C GLU A 459 -7.90 -30.51 23.22
N VAL A 460 -7.32 -30.13 24.37
CA VAL A 460 -8.10 -29.52 25.47
C VAL A 460 -7.79 -28.05 25.66
N GLN A 461 -6.51 -27.67 25.67
CA GLN A 461 -6.10 -26.31 26.02
C GLN A 461 -6.11 -25.39 24.81
N LEU A 462 -5.68 -25.89 23.65
CA LEU A 462 -5.65 -25.12 22.42
C LEU A 462 -7.06 -24.65 21.98
N PRO A 463 -8.12 -25.48 21.99
CA PRO A 463 -9.47 -25.00 21.64
C PRO A 463 -10.03 -23.98 22.64
N LYS A 464 -9.72 -24.12 23.94
CA LYS A 464 -10.11 -23.11 24.96
C LYS A 464 -9.42 -21.78 24.69
N LEU A 465 -8.13 -21.82 24.36
CA LEU A 465 -7.36 -20.63 24.03
C LEU A 465 -7.89 -19.97 22.75
N LEU A 466 -8.17 -20.75 21.70
CA LEU A 466 -8.78 -20.26 20.46
C LEU A 466 -10.14 -19.61 20.73
N LYS A 467 -10.99 -20.21 21.58
CA LYS A 467 -12.27 -19.63 21.96
C LYS A 467 -12.13 -18.30 22.69
N ILE A 468 -11.15 -18.16 23.59
CA ILE A 468 -10.87 -16.88 24.26
C ILE A 468 -10.48 -15.81 23.23
N PHE A 469 -9.68 -16.17 22.23
CA PHE A 469 -9.34 -15.25 21.14
C PHE A 469 -10.55 -14.90 20.28
N GLU A 470 -11.38 -15.87 19.89
CA GLU A 470 -12.64 -15.63 19.16
C GLU A 470 -13.57 -14.68 19.93
N ASP A 471 -13.84 -14.95 21.21
CA ASP A 471 -14.66 -14.11 22.08
C ASP A 471 -14.09 -12.69 22.24
N SER A 472 -12.76 -12.56 22.20
CA SER A 472 -12.08 -11.26 22.27
C SER A 472 -12.18 -10.50 20.95
N PHE A 473 -12.03 -11.18 19.81
CA PHE A 473 -12.21 -10.60 18.49
C PHE A 473 -13.65 -10.17 18.23
N GLU A 474 -14.63 -10.95 18.70
CA GLU A 474 -16.04 -10.62 18.57
C GLU A 474 -16.38 -9.36 19.37
N ARG A 475 -15.90 -9.25 20.61
CA ARG A 475 -16.00 -8.02 21.41
C ARG A 475 -15.32 -6.81 20.75
N ILE A 476 -14.17 -7.00 20.11
CA ILE A 476 -13.50 -5.93 19.35
C ILE A 476 -14.38 -5.50 18.16
N LYS A 477 -14.95 -6.43 17.40
CA LYS A 477 -15.86 -6.13 16.28
C LYS A 477 -17.12 -5.40 16.74
N GLU A 478 -17.72 -5.81 17.85
CA GLU A 478 -18.88 -5.13 18.44
C GLU A 478 -18.54 -3.69 18.85
N ASN A 479 -17.39 -3.50 19.48
CA ASN A 479 -16.90 -2.17 19.84
C ASN A 479 -16.61 -1.31 18.60
N GLU A 480 -16.00 -1.87 17.56
CA GLU A 480 -15.75 -1.19 16.28
C GLU A 480 -17.07 -0.74 15.63
N SER A 481 -18.07 -1.62 15.56
CA SER A 481 -19.41 -1.29 15.06
C SER A 481 -20.07 -0.16 15.87
N SER A 482 -19.94 -0.19 17.20
CA SER A 482 -20.43 0.87 18.09
C SER A 482 -19.72 2.21 17.85
N ILE A 483 -18.40 2.19 17.63
CA ILE A 483 -17.62 3.39 17.29
C ILE A 483 -18.06 3.95 15.93
N ILE A 484 -18.20 3.10 14.91
CA ILE A 484 -18.67 3.52 13.57
C ILE A 484 -20.05 4.18 13.68
N LYS A 485 -20.97 3.59 14.44
CA LYS A 485 -22.31 4.16 14.67
C LYS A 485 -22.22 5.54 15.34
N ARG A 486 -21.40 5.69 16.38
CA ARG A 486 -21.18 6.98 17.04
C ARG A 486 -20.56 8.02 16.11
N VAL A 487 -19.64 7.61 15.23
CA VAL A 487 -19.05 8.50 14.22
C VAL A 487 -20.12 8.97 13.24
N ASP A 488 -21.02 8.09 12.81
CA ASP A 488 -22.13 8.46 11.91
C ASP A 488 -23.15 9.38 12.61
N ASP A 489 -23.47 9.13 13.88
CA ASP A 489 -24.32 10.03 14.70
C ASP A 489 -23.71 11.44 14.80
N ILE A 490 -22.38 11.54 15.01
CA ILE A 490 -21.64 12.81 15.02
C ILE A 490 -21.71 13.49 13.64
N ARG A 491 -21.56 12.73 12.55
CA ARG A 491 -21.67 13.26 11.19
C ARG A 491 -23.06 13.84 10.93
N ILE A 492 -24.12 13.09 11.27
CA ILE A 492 -25.51 13.54 11.13
C ILE A 492 -25.77 14.80 11.98
N ALA A 493 -25.27 14.84 13.22
CA ALA A 493 -25.39 16.02 14.07
C ALA A 493 -24.69 17.25 13.47
N ARG A 494 -23.49 17.06 12.90
CA ARG A 494 -22.75 18.13 12.21
C ARG A 494 -23.49 18.64 10.97
N GLU A 495 -24.02 17.75 10.13
CA GLU A 495 -24.82 18.12 8.96
C GLU A 495 -26.08 18.90 9.37
N LYS A 496 -26.78 18.47 10.42
CA LYS A 496 -27.92 19.21 10.99
C LYS A 496 -27.51 20.60 11.49
N MET A 497 -26.40 20.71 12.22
CA MET A 497 -25.90 22.00 12.69
C MET A 497 -25.54 22.94 11.53
N GLN A 498 -24.91 22.43 10.47
CA GLN A 498 -24.60 23.20 9.27
C GLN A 498 -25.86 23.67 8.54
N ASN A 499 -26.84 22.77 8.36
CA ASN A 499 -28.10 23.11 7.71
C ASN A 499 -28.90 24.14 8.53
N ASN A 500 -28.95 23.99 9.85
CA ASN A 500 -29.57 24.98 10.73
C ASN A 500 -28.84 26.33 10.68
N ALA A 501 -27.50 26.34 10.67
CA ALA A 501 -26.74 27.58 10.53
C ALA A 501 -27.02 28.27 9.18
N LEU A 502 -27.04 27.51 8.08
CA LEU A 502 -27.39 28.03 6.76
C LEU A 502 -28.83 28.54 6.69
N HIS A 503 -29.78 27.83 7.30
CA HIS A 503 -31.17 28.26 7.38
C HIS A 503 -31.29 29.57 8.16
N ASN A 504 -30.67 29.67 9.35
CA ASN A 504 -30.68 30.89 10.15
C ASN A 504 -30.01 32.07 9.43
N ILE A 505 -28.89 31.84 8.73
CA ILE A 505 -28.24 32.85 7.90
C ILE A 505 -29.19 33.31 6.78
N ARG A 506 -29.89 32.38 6.13
CA ARG A 506 -30.84 32.67 5.06
C ARG A 506 -32.03 33.48 5.57
N GLU A 507 -32.66 33.06 6.67
CA GLU A 507 -33.73 33.83 7.29
C GLU A 507 -33.27 35.22 7.71
N TYR A 508 -32.06 35.34 8.24
CA TYR A 508 -31.49 36.64 8.61
C TYR A 508 -31.30 37.55 7.39
N ILE A 509 -30.79 37.02 6.28
CA ILE A 509 -30.62 37.75 5.00
C ILE A 509 -31.99 38.12 4.39
N ASP A 510 -32.96 37.20 4.39
CA ASP A 510 -34.30 37.43 3.83
C ASP A 510 -35.07 38.49 4.65
N ASN A 511 -34.81 38.60 5.96
CA ASN A 511 -35.35 39.65 6.83
C ASN A 511 -34.60 40.99 6.72
N LEU A 512 -33.46 41.04 6.03
CA LEU A 512 -32.69 42.26 5.76
C LEU A 512 -33.12 42.99 4.47
N ILE A 513 -34.24 42.60 3.85
CA ILE A 513 -34.79 43.33 2.71
C ILE A 513 -35.24 44.73 3.16
N PHE A 514 -34.46 45.72 2.73
CA PHE A 514 -34.74 47.16 2.78
C PHE A 514 -35.56 47.62 1.56
#